data_AF-A0A2N1PW12-F1
#
_entry.id   AF-A0A2N1PW12-F1
#
_cell.length_a   1.000
_cell.length_b   1.000
_cell.length_c   1.000
_cell.angle_alpha   90.00
_cell.angle_beta   90.00
_cell.angle_gamma   90.00
#
_symmetry.space_group_name_H-M   'P 1'
#
loop_
_entity.id
_entity.type
_entity.pdbx_description
1 polymer ?
#
loop_
_entity_poly.entity_id
_entity_poly.type
_entity_poly.pdbx_seq_one_letter_code
_entity_poly.pdbx_strand_id
1 'polypeptide(L)'
;DKSNRKRGRRTPYIIVGTIVAAFAFMGLSYMDSVQTTRIELSDKNIIEKYEEIHNETVDRLDIAYWNLIVDEMTTERQDTLADGTITQARYDDWEDKVLTPINTIVAGRTSVSFLVSDLAYLNGYYNIYMSDLAWEITVANPGNFIIFVVVLLVALVFMSTFRSPAVSLMPDVTMKPLRSKANAVINLMGAAAGVSSLVILTVYGLGGKSYVHYTMAFITVGVVMLLVLGIFLWKVKEPKMVEERIADDIKFGLSEDEEDVHDMHELPRDKKISLYLILFSVFLWFMGYNAVMTKVSDYAPKILQLASFTVPLLIANVTAIIAFIPIGILSTKFGRRKTILFGIVLLTLCFG
;
A
#
# COMPACT_ATOMS: atom_id res chain seq x y z
N ASP A 1 10.06 25.68 -18.82
CA ASP A 1 10.78 25.10 -17.68
C ASP A 1 11.45 26.24 -16.90
N LYS A 2 10.79 26.78 -15.85
CA LYS A 2 11.20 28.03 -15.15
C LYS A 2 11.73 27.75 -13.72
N SER A 3 12.52 26.71 -13.56
CA SER A 3 13.19 26.42 -12.28
C SER A 3 14.60 27.03 -12.29
N ASN A 4 14.69 28.31 -11.88
CA ASN A 4 15.95 28.93 -11.49
C ASN A 4 16.31 28.40 -10.10
N ARG A 5 17.46 27.75 -9.87
CA ARG A 5 17.99 27.52 -8.50
C ARG A 5 19.37 26.87 -8.43
N LYS A 6 20.23 27.45 -7.58
CA LYS A 6 21.56 26.96 -7.12
C LYS A 6 21.66 25.48 -6.70
N ARG A 7 20.53 24.77 -6.54
CA ARG A 7 20.45 23.38 -6.06
C ARG A 7 20.02 22.37 -7.13
N GLY A 8 19.86 22.79 -8.39
CA GLY A 8 19.42 21.92 -9.48
C GLY A 8 17.92 22.04 -9.78
N ARG A 9 17.50 21.43 -10.90
CA ARG A 9 16.14 21.49 -11.44
C ARG A 9 15.17 20.59 -10.67
N ARG A 10 15.60 19.39 -10.26
CA ARG A 10 14.76 18.34 -9.66
C ARG A 10 14.79 18.37 -8.13
N THR A 11 15.96 18.63 -7.56
CA THR A 11 16.23 18.58 -6.11
C THR A 11 15.27 19.40 -5.25
N PRO A 12 14.84 20.64 -5.61
CA PRO A 12 13.89 21.40 -4.80
C PRO A 12 12.53 20.69 -4.59
N TYR A 13 12.02 20.02 -5.64
CA TYR A 13 10.76 19.27 -5.56
C TYR A 13 10.90 18.03 -4.69
N ILE A 14 12.06 17.37 -4.74
CA ILE A 14 12.37 16.23 -3.87
C ILE A 14 12.37 16.66 -2.41
N ILE A 15 13.05 17.77 -2.08
CA ILE A 15 13.10 18.31 -0.70
C ILE A 15 11.71 18.61 -0.17
N VAL A 16 10.95 19.46 -0.88
CA VAL A 16 9.64 19.92 -0.40
C VAL A 16 8.66 18.76 -0.32
N GLY A 17 8.63 17.90 -1.35
CA GLY A 17 7.76 16.73 -1.38
C GLY A 17 8.06 15.76 -0.24
N THR A 18 9.32 15.41 -0.01
CA THR A 18 9.68 14.44 1.02
C THR A 18 9.48 14.98 2.44
N ILE A 19 9.82 16.24 2.71
CA ILE A 19 9.63 16.84 4.04
C ILE A 19 8.14 16.89 4.41
N VAL A 20 7.31 17.44 3.52
CA VAL A 20 5.87 17.57 3.79
C VAL A 20 5.22 16.20 3.92
N ALA A 21 5.56 15.24 3.04
CA ALA A 21 5.04 13.88 3.15
C ALA A 21 5.45 13.20 4.45
N ALA A 22 6.71 13.34 4.90
CA ALA A 22 7.19 12.73 6.15
C ALA A 22 6.44 13.27 7.37
N PHE A 23 6.27 14.60 7.47
CA PHE A 23 5.49 15.20 8.56
C PHE A 23 4.00 14.88 8.47
N ALA A 24 3.42 14.81 7.27
CA ALA A 24 2.04 14.40 7.08
C ALA A 24 1.82 12.94 7.53
N PHE A 25 2.74 12.01 7.21
CA PHE A 25 2.68 10.63 7.72
C PHE A 25 2.76 10.56 9.24
N MET A 26 3.67 11.31 9.85
CA MET A 26 3.74 11.40 11.31
C MET A 26 2.44 11.99 11.89
N GLY A 27 1.84 12.98 11.23
CA GLY A 27 0.54 13.55 11.60
C GLY A 27 -0.62 12.56 11.49
N LEU A 28 -0.66 11.72 10.44
CA LEU A 28 -1.66 10.65 10.31
C LEU A 28 -1.65 9.71 11.53
N SER A 29 -0.46 9.44 12.05
CA SER A 29 -0.28 8.56 13.19
C SER A 29 -0.92 9.07 14.50
N TYR A 30 -1.03 10.39 14.64
CA TYR A 30 -1.73 11.01 15.76
C TYR A 30 -3.25 10.90 15.57
N MET A 31 -3.76 11.17 14.36
CA MET A 31 -5.19 11.06 14.06
C MET A 31 -5.68 9.62 14.18
N ASP A 32 -4.88 8.66 13.73
CA ASP A 32 -5.10 7.23 13.93
C ASP A 32 -5.13 6.87 15.42
N SER A 33 -4.14 7.29 16.20
CA SER A 33 -4.09 7.05 17.64
C SER A 33 -5.29 7.63 18.38
N VAL A 34 -5.73 8.85 18.05
CA VAL A 34 -6.95 9.45 18.64
C VAL A 34 -8.18 8.62 18.32
N GLN A 35 -8.29 8.08 17.11
CA GLN A 35 -9.41 7.21 16.74
C GLN A 35 -9.36 5.88 17.49
N THR A 36 -8.19 5.24 17.55
CA THR A 36 -8.00 3.97 18.28
C THR A 36 -8.34 4.13 19.75
N THR A 37 -7.89 5.21 20.41
CA THR A 37 -8.25 5.46 21.81
C THR A 37 -9.74 5.71 22.02
N ARG A 38 -10.46 6.30 21.05
CA ARG A 38 -11.93 6.40 21.13
C ARG A 38 -12.60 5.03 21.04
N ILE A 39 -12.04 4.13 20.24
CA ILE A 39 -12.52 2.75 20.14
C ILE A 39 -12.24 2.00 21.46
N GLU A 40 -11.05 2.17 22.03
CA GLU A 40 -10.66 1.60 23.34
C GLU A 40 -11.56 2.05 24.48
N LEU A 41 -11.91 3.34 24.52
CA LEU A 41 -12.73 3.92 25.59
C LEU A 41 -14.24 3.76 25.36
N SER A 42 -14.65 3.19 24.23
CA SER A 42 -16.07 2.94 23.95
C SER A 42 -16.59 1.74 24.76
N ASP A 43 -17.87 1.78 25.10
CA ASP A 43 -18.61 0.69 25.74
C ASP A 43 -18.90 -0.50 24.81
N LYS A 44 -18.54 -0.38 23.53
CA LYS A 44 -18.73 -1.42 22.50
C LYS A 44 -17.71 -2.56 22.56
N ASN A 45 -16.67 -2.44 23.40
CA ASN A 45 -15.65 -3.48 23.64
C ASN A 45 -15.06 -4.11 22.36
N ILE A 46 -14.88 -3.31 21.30
CA ILE A 46 -14.50 -3.79 19.96
C ILE A 46 -13.15 -4.52 19.97
N ILE A 47 -12.20 -4.03 20.78
CA ILE A 47 -10.85 -4.61 20.86
C ILE A 47 -10.89 -5.96 21.56
N GLU A 48 -11.64 -6.11 22.65
CA GLU A 48 -11.81 -7.38 23.34
C GLU A 48 -12.43 -8.44 22.41
N LYS A 49 -13.50 -8.07 21.68
CA LYS A 49 -14.12 -8.90 20.65
C LYS A 49 -13.13 -9.33 19.56
N TYR A 50 -12.29 -8.39 19.12
CA TYR A 50 -11.28 -8.66 18.11
C TYR A 50 -10.17 -9.59 18.63
N GLU A 51 -9.70 -9.41 19.86
CA GLU A 51 -8.69 -10.26 20.48
C GLU A 51 -9.21 -11.67 20.74
N GLU A 52 -10.45 -11.80 21.20
CA GLU A 52 -11.09 -13.09 21.45
C GLU A 52 -11.18 -13.96 20.18
N ILE A 53 -11.64 -13.39 19.06
CA ILE A 53 -11.78 -14.16 17.81
C ILE A 53 -10.43 -14.50 17.17
N HIS A 54 -9.34 -13.85 17.57
CA HIS A 54 -7.98 -14.18 17.12
C HIS A 54 -7.19 -15.01 18.14
N ASN A 55 -7.79 -15.34 19.28
CA ASN A 55 -7.16 -16.17 20.29
C ASN A 55 -7.17 -17.65 19.87
N GLU A 56 -5.99 -18.25 19.76
CA GLU A 56 -5.80 -19.65 19.35
C GLU A 56 -6.42 -20.65 20.33
N THR A 57 -6.70 -20.25 21.58
CA THR A 57 -7.33 -21.12 22.58
C THR A 57 -8.85 -21.22 22.44
N VAL A 58 -9.46 -20.35 21.64
CA VAL A 58 -10.92 -20.33 21.42
C VAL A 58 -11.27 -21.34 20.33
N ASP A 59 -12.12 -22.32 20.66
CA ASP A 59 -12.64 -23.27 19.67
C ASP A 59 -13.73 -22.62 18.82
N ARG A 60 -13.30 -21.88 17.79
CA ARG A 60 -14.22 -21.22 16.85
C ARG A 60 -14.95 -22.19 15.92
N LEU A 61 -14.64 -23.48 15.97
CA LEU A 61 -15.42 -24.49 15.24
C LEU A 61 -16.63 -24.94 16.05
N ASP A 62 -16.70 -24.65 17.34
CA ASP A 62 -17.86 -24.94 18.17
C ASP A 62 -19.05 -24.07 17.76
N ILE A 63 -20.18 -24.72 17.49
CA ILE A 63 -21.43 -24.01 17.17
C ILE A 63 -21.96 -23.25 18.39
N ALA A 64 -21.74 -23.76 19.62
CA ALA A 64 -22.19 -23.08 20.83
C ALA A 64 -21.52 -21.70 20.99
N TYR A 65 -20.24 -21.59 20.63
CA TYR A 65 -19.53 -20.32 20.58
C TYR A 65 -20.22 -19.31 19.66
N TRP A 66 -20.56 -19.71 18.42
CA TRP A 66 -21.22 -18.81 17.48
C TRP A 66 -22.65 -18.46 17.86
N ASN A 67 -23.38 -19.36 18.53
CA ASN A 67 -24.70 -19.03 19.08
C ASN A 67 -24.60 -17.93 20.15
N LEU A 68 -23.61 -17.99 21.04
CA LEU A 68 -23.36 -16.93 22.03
C LEU A 68 -23.03 -15.60 21.36
N ILE A 69 -22.20 -15.62 20.30
CA ILE A 69 -21.86 -14.43 19.52
C ILE A 69 -23.11 -13.84 18.83
N VAL A 70 -23.96 -14.68 18.24
CA VAL A 70 -25.23 -14.25 17.61
C VAL A 70 -26.16 -13.61 18.64
N ASP A 71 -26.33 -14.21 19.81
CA ASP A 71 -27.16 -13.68 20.88
C ASP A 71 -26.62 -12.32 21.36
N GLU A 72 -25.32 -12.24 21.61
CA GLU A 72 -24.67 -11.00 22.05
C GLU A 72 -24.82 -9.86 21.02
N MET A 73 -24.55 -10.13 19.73
CA MET A 73 -24.73 -9.13 18.68
C MET A 73 -26.19 -8.69 18.57
N THR A 74 -27.13 -9.63 18.66
CA THR A 74 -28.56 -9.34 18.53
C THR A 74 -29.04 -8.47 19.68
N THR A 75 -28.62 -8.77 20.92
CA THR A 75 -28.94 -7.93 22.08
C THR A 75 -28.36 -6.52 21.93
N GLU A 76 -27.07 -6.37 21.58
CA GLU A 76 -26.46 -5.05 21.40
C GLU A 76 -27.16 -4.22 20.31
N ARG A 77 -27.52 -4.84 19.17
CA ARG A 77 -28.22 -4.17 18.07
C ARG A 77 -29.65 -3.78 18.45
N GLN A 78 -30.35 -4.60 19.23
CA GLN A 78 -31.69 -4.29 19.72
C GLN A 78 -31.68 -3.15 20.75
N ASP A 79 -30.72 -3.17 21.67
CA ASP A 79 -30.57 -2.13 22.69
C ASP A 79 -30.21 -0.77 22.04
N THR A 80 -29.28 -0.77 21.09
CA THR A 80 -28.90 0.45 20.33
C THR A 80 -29.96 0.95 19.36
N LEU A 81 -30.88 0.09 18.92
CA LEU A 81 -32.08 0.52 18.19
C LEU A 81 -33.09 1.13 19.15
N ALA A 82 -33.28 0.53 20.33
CA ALA A 82 -34.23 0.98 21.34
C ALA A 82 -33.84 2.33 21.96
N ASP A 83 -32.55 2.59 22.15
CA ASP A 83 -32.03 3.87 22.64
C ASP A 83 -31.95 4.97 21.56
N GLY A 84 -32.18 4.61 20.29
CA GLY A 84 -32.20 5.52 19.14
C GLY A 84 -30.82 5.86 18.57
N THR A 85 -29.75 5.17 18.99
CA THR A 85 -28.40 5.34 18.46
C THR A 85 -28.32 4.94 16.98
N ILE A 86 -29.02 3.87 16.60
CA ILE A 86 -29.15 3.43 15.21
C ILE A 86 -30.60 3.57 14.71
N THR A 87 -30.75 3.71 13.39
CA THR A 87 -32.07 3.71 12.74
C THR A 87 -32.52 2.31 12.40
N GLN A 88 -33.83 2.10 12.23
CA GLN A 88 -34.37 0.81 11.74
C GLN A 88 -33.67 0.37 10.45
N ALA A 89 -33.45 1.27 9.50
CA ALA A 89 -32.77 0.95 8.24
C ALA A 89 -31.33 0.45 8.45
N ARG A 90 -30.61 0.92 9.47
CA ARG A 90 -29.26 0.40 9.80
C ARG A 90 -29.34 -0.97 10.50
N TYR A 91 -30.35 -1.17 11.35
CA TYR A 91 -30.62 -2.47 11.95
C TYR A 91 -30.92 -3.52 10.87
N ASP A 92 -31.82 -3.20 9.94
CA ASP A 92 -32.21 -4.10 8.84
C ASP A 92 -31.00 -4.43 7.94
N ASP A 93 -30.16 -3.43 7.64
CA ASP A 93 -28.93 -3.64 6.84
C ASP A 93 -27.93 -4.57 7.54
N TRP A 94 -27.78 -4.46 8.87
CA TRP A 94 -26.98 -5.39 9.66
C TRP A 94 -27.60 -6.79 9.67
N GLU A 95 -28.92 -6.89 9.85
CA GLU A 95 -29.64 -8.16 9.86
C GLU A 95 -29.45 -8.92 8.54
N ASP A 96 -29.57 -8.22 7.42
CA ASP A 96 -29.41 -8.79 6.07
C ASP A 96 -27.96 -9.19 5.76
N LYS A 97 -26.98 -8.37 6.15
CA LYS A 97 -25.56 -8.57 5.78
C LYS A 97 -24.79 -9.46 6.76
N VAL A 98 -25.23 -9.54 8.00
CA VAL A 98 -24.49 -10.22 9.08
C VAL A 98 -25.33 -11.33 9.71
N LEU A 99 -26.48 -10.99 10.31
CA LEU A 99 -27.24 -11.94 11.13
C LEU A 99 -27.80 -13.10 10.30
N THR A 100 -28.50 -12.79 9.20
CA THR A 100 -29.15 -13.78 8.34
C THR A 100 -28.14 -14.75 7.71
N PRO A 101 -27.01 -14.30 7.14
CA PRO A 101 -25.98 -15.21 6.63
C PRO A 101 -25.35 -16.10 7.70
N ILE A 102 -25.07 -15.57 8.91
CA ILE A 102 -24.55 -16.37 10.02
C ILE A 102 -25.56 -17.44 10.42
N ASN A 103 -26.82 -17.05 10.64
CA ASN A 103 -27.89 -17.99 11.02
C ASN A 103 -28.13 -19.06 9.95
N THR A 104 -27.98 -18.72 8.68
CA THR A 104 -28.09 -19.70 7.58
C THR A 104 -26.98 -20.75 7.66
N ILE A 105 -25.75 -20.34 7.99
CA ILE A 105 -24.62 -21.26 8.19
C ILE A 105 -24.82 -22.11 9.45
N VAL A 106 -25.21 -21.49 10.56
CA VAL A 106 -25.45 -22.16 11.85
C VAL A 106 -26.58 -23.19 11.73
N ALA A 107 -27.73 -22.81 11.19
CA ALA A 107 -28.90 -23.68 11.04
C ALA A 107 -28.71 -24.79 9.99
N GLY A 108 -27.83 -24.56 9.00
CA GLY A 108 -27.51 -25.53 7.96
C GLY A 108 -26.61 -26.68 8.43
N ARG A 109 -26.14 -26.68 9.68
CA ARG A 109 -25.24 -27.69 10.24
C ARG A 109 -25.96 -28.53 11.29
N THR A 110 -25.86 -29.86 11.14
CA THR A 110 -26.40 -30.86 12.07
C THR A 110 -25.33 -31.50 12.96
N SER A 111 -24.05 -31.24 12.67
CA SER A 111 -22.89 -31.61 13.50
C SER A 111 -22.69 -30.61 14.63
N VAL A 112 -21.95 -30.99 15.68
CA VAL A 112 -21.60 -30.09 16.80
C VAL A 112 -20.51 -29.07 16.40
N SER A 113 -19.84 -29.27 15.27
CA SER A 113 -18.73 -28.42 14.80
C SER A 113 -18.88 -27.98 13.35
N PHE A 114 -18.35 -26.79 13.04
CA PHE A 114 -18.23 -26.23 11.69
C PHE A 114 -17.08 -26.83 10.88
N LEU A 115 -17.12 -26.65 9.56
CA LEU A 115 -15.95 -26.87 8.69
C LEU A 115 -15.02 -25.65 8.75
N VAL A 116 -13.72 -25.86 8.50
CA VAL A 116 -12.73 -24.77 8.39
C VAL A 116 -13.13 -23.74 7.31
N SER A 117 -13.81 -24.18 6.25
CA SER A 117 -14.33 -23.28 5.21
C SER A 117 -15.44 -22.35 5.71
N ASP A 118 -16.26 -22.80 6.66
CA ASP A 118 -17.35 -21.99 7.23
C ASP A 118 -16.79 -20.88 8.10
N LEU A 119 -15.69 -21.16 8.81
CA LEU A 119 -15.02 -20.22 9.69
C LEU A 119 -14.59 -18.95 8.95
N ALA A 120 -14.13 -19.05 7.69
CA ALA A 120 -13.76 -17.88 6.90
C ALA A 120 -14.95 -16.94 6.65
N TYR A 121 -16.15 -17.49 6.41
CA TYR A 121 -17.37 -16.70 6.22
C TYR A 121 -17.88 -16.12 7.53
N LEU A 122 -17.95 -16.93 8.59
CA LEU A 122 -18.39 -16.50 9.92
C LEU A 122 -17.51 -15.36 10.46
N ASN A 123 -16.18 -15.52 10.39
CA ASN A 123 -15.23 -14.46 10.72
C ASN A 123 -15.43 -13.21 9.84
N GLY A 124 -15.73 -13.40 8.55
CA GLY A 124 -16.02 -12.30 7.63
C GLY A 124 -17.22 -11.47 8.09
N TYR A 125 -18.34 -12.12 8.39
CA TYR A 125 -19.56 -11.45 8.87
C TYR A 125 -19.36 -10.77 10.23
N TYR A 126 -18.66 -11.42 11.16
CA TYR A 126 -18.36 -10.81 12.45
C TYR A 126 -17.44 -9.58 12.34
N ASN A 127 -16.46 -9.61 11.42
CA ASN A 127 -15.64 -8.44 11.13
C ASN A 127 -16.45 -7.29 10.53
N ILE A 128 -17.49 -7.57 9.74
CA ILE A 128 -18.41 -6.54 9.22
C ILE A 128 -19.15 -5.87 10.39
N TYR A 129 -19.67 -6.67 11.33
CA TYR A 129 -20.30 -6.15 12.55
C TYR A 129 -19.37 -5.24 13.36
N MET A 130 -18.15 -5.70 13.67
CA MET A 130 -17.16 -4.87 14.38
C MET A 130 -16.80 -3.58 13.62
N SER A 131 -16.77 -3.64 12.28
CA SER A 131 -16.49 -2.47 11.46
C SER A 131 -17.64 -1.45 11.52
N ASP A 132 -18.89 -1.89 11.60
CA ASP A 132 -20.05 -0.99 11.76
C ASP A 132 -20.06 -0.35 13.16
N LEU A 133 -19.72 -1.11 14.21
CA LEU A 133 -19.50 -0.58 15.55
C LEU A 133 -18.44 0.54 15.56
N ALA A 134 -17.29 0.29 14.92
CA ALA A 134 -16.22 1.28 14.83
C ALA A 134 -16.64 2.52 14.00
N TRP A 135 -17.47 2.32 12.98
CA TRP A 135 -18.02 3.39 12.16
C TRP A 135 -18.97 4.28 12.96
N GLU A 136 -19.83 3.72 13.82
CA GLU A 136 -20.69 4.50 14.72
C GLU A 136 -19.89 5.45 15.62
N ILE A 137 -18.81 4.96 16.22
CA ILE A 137 -17.88 5.77 17.03
C ILE A 137 -17.24 6.88 16.18
N THR A 138 -16.91 6.57 14.93
CA THR A 138 -16.31 7.54 13.99
C THR A 138 -17.30 8.64 13.61
N VAL A 139 -18.55 8.30 13.28
CA VAL A 139 -19.59 9.24 12.86
C VAL A 139 -20.06 10.11 14.01
N ALA A 140 -20.04 9.61 15.25
CA ALA A 140 -20.31 10.41 16.44
C ALA A 140 -19.33 11.59 16.61
N ASN A 141 -18.10 11.47 16.08
CA ASN A 141 -17.12 12.56 16.11
C ASN A 141 -16.32 12.64 14.79
N PRO A 142 -16.92 13.17 13.72
CA PRO A 142 -16.38 13.10 12.37
C PRO A 142 -15.17 14.01 12.15
N GLY A 143 -14.89 14.95 13.07
CA GLY A 143 -13.80 15.91 12.95
C GLY A 143 -12.43 15.24 12.80
N ASN A 144 -12.16 14.19 13.58
CA ASN A 144 -10.90 13.44 13.47
C ASN A 144 -10.77 12.75 12.11
N PHE A 145 -11.85 12.14 11.62
CA PHE A 145 -11.89 11.49 10.31
C PHE A 145 -11.67 12.49 9.17
N ILE A 146 -12.29 13.66 9.21
CA ILE A 146 -12.09 14.72 8.21
C ILE A 146 -10.63 15.18 8.20
N ILE A 147 -10.03 15.42 9.37
CA ILE A 147 -8.62 15.82 9.47
C ILE A 147 -7.72 14.72 8.94
N PHE A 148 -7.98 13.45 9.29
CA PHE A 148 -7.26 12.30 8.76
C PHE A 148 -7.28 12.28 7.22
N VAL A 149 -8.46 12.45 6.60
CA VAL A 149 -8.62 12.47 5.13
C VAL A 149 -7.84 13.64 4.50
N VAL A 150 -7.91 14.84 5.09
CA VAL A 150 -7.17 16.01 4.59
C VAL A 150 -5.66 15.82 4.69
N VAL A 151 -5.16 15.33 5.83
CA VAL A 151 -3.72 15.05 6.01
C VAL A 151 -3.27 13.92 5.07
N LEU A 152 -4.10 12.90 4.84
CA LEU A 152 -3.82 11.83 3.89
C LEU A 152 -3.71 12.37 2.47
N LEU A 153 -4.63 13.25 2.06
CA LEU A 153 -4.57 13.92 0.76
C LEU A 153 -3.27 14.71 0.60
N VAL A 154 -2.88 15.48 1.61
CA VAL A 154 -1.60 16.22 1.62
C VAL A 154 -0.42 15.26 1.49
N ALA A 155 -0.39 14.18 2.27
CA ALA A 155 0.67 13.17 2.20
C ALA A 155 0.80 12.59 0.78
N LEU A 156 -0.32 12.23 0.14
CA LEU A 156 -0.34 11.64 -1.20
C LEU A 156 0.07 12.63 -2.30
N VAL A 157 -0.42 13.88 -2.23
CA VAL A 157 -0.05 14.93 -3.20
C VAL A 157 1.45 15.22 -3.15
N PHE A 158 2.01 15.42 -1.96
CA PHE A 158 3.44 15.70 -1.82
C PHE A 158 4.30 14.47 -2.12
N MET A 159 3.80 13.26 -1.84
CA MET A 159 4.46 12.02 -2.26
C MET A 159 4.55 11.91 -3.78
N SER A 160 3.46 12.18 -4.49
CA SER A 160 3.45 12.18 -5.96
C SER A 160 4.42 13.23 -6.53
N THR A 161 4.56 14.37 -5.84
CA THR A 161 5.39 15.50 -6.25
C THR A 161 6.89 15.19 -6.20
N PHE A 162 7.38 14.44 -5.20
CA PHE A 162 8.82 14.08 -5.18
C PHE A 162 9.17 12.88 -6.05
N ARG A 163 8.23 11.93 -6.24
CA ARG A 163 8.50 10.66 -6.92
C ARG A 163 8.92 10.84 -8.38
N SER A 164 8.19 11.66 -9.14
CA SER A 164 8.47 11.89 -10.56
C SER A 164 9.83 12.60 -10.80
N PRO A 165 10.17 13.70 -10.07
CA PRO A 165 11.50 14.31 -10.10
C PRO A 165 12.63 13.35 -9.69
N ALA A 166 12.43 12.50 -8.69
CA ALA A 166 13.46 11.56 -8.23
C ALA A 166 13.82 10.53 -9.32
N VAL A 167 12.83 9.96 -10.01
CA VAL A 167 13.07 9.00 -11.10
C VAL A 167 13.65 9.69 -12.34
N SER A 168 13.19 10.91 -12.66
CA SER A 168 13.69 11.67 -13.81
C SER A 168 15.05 12.32 -13.60
N LEU A 169 15.55 12.41 -12.36
CA LEU A 169 16.91 12.86 -12.06
C LEU A 169 17.97 11.88 -12.57
N MET A 170 17.68 10.58 -12.58
CA MET A 170 18.63 9.55 -13.03
C MET A 170 19.14 9.77 -14.46
N PRO A 171 18.29 9.93 -15.50
CA PRO A 171 18.76 10.19 -16.85
C PRO A 171 19.44 11.56 -16.99
N ASP A 172 19.10 12.52 -16.13
CA ASP A 172 19.72 13.86 -16.13
C ASP A 172 21.22 13.77 -15.74
N VAL A 173 21.60 12.86 -14.83
CA VAL A 173 22.96 12.71 -14.29
C VAL A 173 23.71 11.46 -14.75
N THR A 174 23.11 10.60 -15.58
CA THR A 174 23.70 9.33 -16.01
C THR A 174 23.85 9.25 -17.54
N MET A 175 25.06 8.92 -18.01
CA MET A 175 25.35 8.71 -19.43
C MET A 175 24.48 7.59 -20.06
N LYS A 176 24.13 7.75 -21.34
CA LYS A 176 23.19 6.89 -22.08
C LYS A 176 23.47 5.37 -21.97
N PRO A 177 24.72 4.89 -22.10
CA PRO A 177 25.01 3.45 -21.99
C PRO A 177 24.74 2.85 -20.60
N LEU A 178 24.80 3.67 -19.54
CA LEU A 178 24.61 3.22 -18.16
C LEU A 178 23.16 3.35 -17.65
N ARG A 179 22.28 4.05 -18.37
CA ARG A 179 20.89 4.33 -17.95
C ARG A 179 20.09 3.07 -17.64
N SER A 180 20.28 1.99 -18.41
CA SER A 180 19.58 0.70 -18.14
C SER A 180 20.01 0.07 -16.81
N LYS A 181 21.32 0.11 -16.50
CA LYS A 181 21.87 -0.39 -15.22
C LYS A 181 21.39 0.47 -14.05
N ALA A 182 21.40 1.79 -14.21
CA ALA A 182 20.89 2.72 -13.19
C ALA A 182 19.39 2.50 -12.91
N ASN A 183 18.58 2.26 -13.95
CA ASN A 183 17.17 1.92 -13.78
C ASN A 183 16.96 0.62 -13.00
N ALA A 184 17.79 -0.40 -13.21
CA ALA A 184 17.74 -1.64 -12.43
C ALA A 184 18.07 -1.39 -10.94
N VAL A 185 19.06 -0.54 -10.65
CA VAL A 185 19.39 -0.13 -9.26
C VAL A 185 18.24 0.62 -8.60
N ILE A 186 17.57 1.52 -9.32
CA ILE A 186 16.39 2.24 -8.78
C ILE A 186 15.27 1.28 -8.40
N ASN A 187 14.98 0.29 -9.25
CA ASN A 187 13.96 -0.72 -8.94
C ASN A 187 14.34 -1.56 -7.72
N LEU A 188 15.63 -1.93 -7.60
CA LEU A 188 16.15 -2.63 -6.43
C LEU A 188 15.98 -1.79 -5.16
N MET A 189 16.30 -0.50 -5.20
CA MET A 189 16.10 0.41 -4.06
C MET A 189 14.63 0.56 -3.68
N GLY A 190 13.72 0.59 -4.68
CA GLY A 190 12.28 0.59 -4.44
C GLY A 190 11.81 -0.66 -3.71
N ALA A 191 12.26 -1.85 -4.12
CA ALA A 191 11.93 -3.10 -3.45
C ALA A 191 12.58 -3.21 -2.06
N ALA A 192 13.80 -2.72 -1.89
CA ALA A 192 14.46 -2.66 -0.58
C ALA A 192 13.69 -1.75 0.40
N ALA A 193 13.14 -0.62 -0.06
CA ALA A 193 12.27 0.24 0.74
C ALA A 193 10.96 -0.49 1.12
N GLY A 194 10.36 -1.23 0.18
CA GLY A 194 9.20 -2.09 0.46
C GLY A 194 9.50 -3.16 1.52
N VAL A 195 10.61 -3.90 1.40
CA VAL A 195 11.09 -4.84 2.42
C VAL A 195 11.26 -4.15 3.77
N SER A 196 11.89 -2.97 3.79
CA SER A 196 12.12 -2.22 5.03
C SER A 196 10.80 -1.85 5.71
N SER A 197 9.78 -1.43 4.97
CA SER A 197 8.45 -1.16 5.53
C SER A 197 7.76 -2.41 6.10
N LEU A 198 7.89 -3.56 5.43
CA LEU A 198 7.33 -4.83 5.91
C LEU A 198 8.06 -5.34 7.16
N VAL A 199 9.39 -5.14 7.23
CA VAL A 199 10.18 -5.44 8.43
C VAL A 199 9.76 -4.56 9.59
N ILE A 200 9.57 -3.25 9.39
CA ILE A 200 9.05 -2.34 10.41
C ILE A 200 7.70 -2.85 10.96
N LEU A 201 6.75 -3.20 10.08
CA LEU A 201 5.45 -3.75 10.49
C LEU A 201 5.59 -5.07 11.26
N THR A 202 6.53 -5.92 10.85
CA THR A 202 6.75 -7.23 11.50
C THR A 202 7.40 -7.06 12.88
N VAL A 203 8.38 -6.18 13.02
CA VAL A 203 9.06 -5.88 14.30
C VAL A 203 8.09 -5.27 15.32
N TYR A 204 7.18 -4.41 14.87
CA TYR A 204 6.13 -3.86 15.73
C TYR A 204 4.92 -4.78 15.90
N GLY A 205 4.88 -5.96 15.26
CA GLY A 205 3.76 -6.91 15.37
C GLY A 205 2.45 -6.41 14.77
N LEU A 206 2.50 -5.55 13.76
CA LEU A 206 1.36 -4.85 13.15
C LEU A 206 0.84 -5.52 11.87
N GLY A 207 1.50 -6.59 11.40
CA GLY A 207 1.28 -7.22 10.09
C GLY A 207 0.00 -8.03 9.93
N GLY A 208 -0.88 -8.08 10.92
CA GLY A 208 -2.13 -8.85 10.86
C GLY A 208 -3.16 -8.46 11.91
N LYS A 209 -2.94 -7.34 12.61
CA LYS A 209 -3.79 -6.86 13.69
C LYS A 209 -4.64 -5.68 13.22
N SER A 210 -5.87 -5.59 13.73
CA SER A 210 -6.75 -4.43 13.60
C SER A 210 -6.88 -3.73 14.96
N TYR A 211 -7.31 -2.47 14.97
CA TYR A 211 -7.52 -1.68 16.20
C TYR A 211 -6.27 -1.54 17.09
N VAL A 212 -5.08 -1.50 16.48
CA VAL A 212 -3.80 -1.30 17.16
C VAL A 212 -3.24 0.10 16.90
N HIS A 213 -2.37 0.58 17.77
CA HIS A 213 -1.67 1.84 17.56
C HIS A 213 -0.51 1.71 16.57
N TYR A 214 -0.62 2.37 15.41
CA TYR A 214 0.45 2.39 14.40
C TYR A 214 1.48 3.51 14.63
N THR A 215 1.34 4.32 15.69
CA THR A 215 2.11 5.54 15.95
C THR A 215 3.61 5.37 15.77
N MET A 216 4.20 4.37 16.44
CA MET A 216 5.65 4.12 16.37
C MET A 216 6.12 3.72 14.97
N ALA A 217 5.31 2.97 14.22
CA ALA A 217 5.65 2.57 12.85
C ALA A 217 5.65 3.78 11.91
N PHE A 218 4.63 4.65 11.97
CA PHE A 218 4.57 5.86 11.14
C PHE A 218 5.67 6.86 11.49
N ILE A 219 5.98 7.05 12.78
CA ILE A 219 7.10 7.90 13.21
C ILE A 219 8.43 7.35 12.67
N THR A 220 8.65 6.04 12.80
CA THR A 220 9.86 5.39 12.27
C THR A 220 10.00 5.58 10.77
N VAL A 221 8.91 5.40 10.00
CA VAL A 221 8.89 5.64 8.55
C VAL A 221 9.21 7.10 8.23
N GLY A 222 8.60 8.06 8.94
CA GLY A 222 8.86 9.49 8.76
C GLY A 222 10.31 9.86 9.03
N VAL A 223 10.91 9.33 10.11
CA VAL A 223 12.32 9.52 10.43
C VAL A 223 13.22 8.93 9.35
N VAL A 224 12.96 7.70 8.89
CA VAL A 224 13.72 7.06 7.81
C VAL A 224 13.64 7.88 6.52
N MET A 225 12.46 8.41 6.15
CA MET A 225 12.31 9.30 4.99
C MET A 225 13.20 10.55 5.10
N LEU A 226 13.24 11.19 6.26
CA LEU A 226 14.08 12.37 6.50
C LEU A 226 15.57 12.03 6.50
N LEU A 227 15.97 10.89 7.07
CA LEU A 227 17.36 10.40 7.04
C LEU A 227 17.83 10.13 5.61
N VAL A 228 17.01 9.43 4.81
CA VAL A 228 17.32 9.15 3.39
C VAL A 228 17.39 10.46 2.60
N LEU A 229 16.51 11.42 2.86
CA LEU A 229 16.61 12.76 2.26
C LEU A 229 17.92 13.45 2.68
N GLY A 230 18.33 13.34 3.94
CA GLY A 230 19.61 13.88 4.43
C GLY A 230 20.81 13.28 3.68
N ILE A 231 20.83 11.96 3.51
CA ILE A 231 21.86 11.26 2.73
C ILE A 231 21.83 11.72 1.26
N PHE A 232 20.65 11.84 0.68
CA PHE A 232 20.47 12.34 -0.69
C PHE A 232 21.05 13.75 -0.83
N LEU A 233 20.72 14.68 0.05
CA LEU A 233 21.25 16.05 -0.01
C LEU A 233 22.75 16.14 0.25
N TRP A 234 23.31 15.21 1.02
CA TRP A 234 24.74 15.13 1.24
C TRP A 234 25.50 14.59 0.02
N LYS A 235 24.97 13.56 -0.64
CA LYS A 235 25.65 12.86 -1.75
C LYS A 235 25.33 13.42 -3.13
N VAL A 236 24.10 13.91 -3.34
CA VAL A 236 23.60 14.31 -4.65
C VAL A 236 23.72 15.82 -4.81
N LYS A 237 24.78 16.25 -5.48
CA LYS A 237 24.99 17.64 -5.90
C LYS A 237 24.58 17.78 -7.35
N GLU A 238 23.26 17.86 -7.59
CA GLU A 238 22.65 17.81 -8.93
C GLU A 238 23.38 18.69 -9.98
N PRO A 239 23.66 19.99 -9.75
CA PRO A 239 24.33 20.82 -10.76
C PRO A 239 25.70 20.25 -11.17
N LYS A 240 26.52 19.85 -10.18
CA LYS A 240 27.85 19.30 -10.42
C LYS A 240 27.79 17.97 -11.16
N MET A 241 26.84 17.10 -10.81
CA MET A 241 26.70 15.79 -11.45
C MET A 241 26.19 15.90 -12.89
N VAL A 242 25.37 16.91 -13.20
CA VAL A 242 24.96 17.20 -14.58
C VAL A 242 26.16 17.71 -15.40
N GLU A 243 26.97 18.61 -14.85
CA GLU A 243 28.21 19.08 -15.49
C GLU A 243 29.20 17.93 -15.74
N GLU A 244 29.43 17.06 -14.75
CA GLU A 244 30.27 15.86 -14.88
C GLU A 244 29.73 14.93 -15.98
N ARG A 245 28.41 14.71 -16.03
CA ARG A 245 27.80 13.88 -17.08
C ARG A 245 28.01 14.46 -18.47
N ILE A 246 27.87 15.77 -18.65
CA ILE A 246 28.12 16.44 -19.95
C ILE A 246 29.59 16.32 -20.34
N ALA A 247 30.51 16.50 -19.39
CA ALA A 247 31.94 16.32 -19.63
C ALA A 247 32.29 14.88 -20.03
N ASP A 248 31.67 13.88 -19.37
CA ASP A 248 31.83 12.48 -19.75
C ASP A 248 31.22 12.18 -21.12
N ASP A 249 30.04 12.71 -21.43
CA ASP A 249 29.41 12.54 -22.75
C ASP A 249 30.34 13.05 -23.87
N ILE A 250 30.98 14.21 -23.69
CA ILE A 250 31.99 14.75 -24.63
C ILE A 250 33.22 13.84 -24.69
N LYS A 251 33.77 13.45 -23.53
CA LYS A 251 34.99 12.63 -23.43
C LYS A 251 34.87 11.28 -24.13
N PHE A 252 33.69 10.66 -24.04
CA PHE A 252 33.42 9.34 -24.63
C PHE A 252 32.80 9.42 -26.04
N GLY A 253 32.68 10.62 -26.62
CA GLY A 253 32.05 10.80 -27.94
C GLY A 253 30.58 10.35 -27.96
N LEU A 254 29.89 10.49 -26.82
CA LEU A 254 28.47 10.18 -26.63
C LEU A 254 27.59 11.42 -26.78
N SER A 255 28.19 12.59 -27.07
CA SER A 255 27.45 13.79 -27.45
C SER A 255 26.58 13.47 -28.66
N GLU A 256 25.26 13.58 -28.47
CA GLU A 256 24.32 13.52 -29.57
C GLU A 256 24.67 14.70 -30.51
N ASP A 257 24.94 14.43 -31.78
CA ASP A 257 25.04 15.47 -32.79
C ASP A 257 23.78 16.33 -32.69
N GLU A 258 23.93 17.65 -32.54
CA GLU A 258 22.84 18.60 -32.33
C GLU A 258 21.76 18.56 -33.44
N GLU A 259 22.02 17.84 -34.54
CA GLU A 259 21.08 17.59 -35.64
C GLU A 259 19.92 16.65 -35.28
N ASP A 260 20.01 15.88 -34.19
CA ASP A 260 18.94 14.98 -33.73
C ASP A 260 18.03 15.62 -32.66
N VAL A 261 18.18 16.93 -32.40
CA VAL A 261 17.14 17.76 -31.76
C VAL A 261 16.04 17.98 -32.79
N HIS A 262 15.36 16.89 -33.16
CA HIS A 262 14.09 16.98 -33.85
C HIS A 262 13.22 17.95 -33.05
N ASP A 263 12.87 19.05 -33.74
CA ASP A 263 11.82 19.98 -33.38
C ASP A 263 10.76 19.32 -32.50
N MET A 264 10.32 20.04 -31.47
CA MET A 264 9.11 19.72 -30.69
C MET A 264 7.82 19.68 -31.53
N HIS A 265 7.92 19.55 -32.86
CA HIS A 265 6.82 19.19 -33.71
C HIS A 265 6.23 17.84 -33.27
N GLU A 266 4.91 17.85 -33.24
CA GLU A 266 4.07 16.75 -32.83
C GLU A 266 4.62 15.37 -33.21
N LEU A 267 4.72 14.48 -32.22
CA LEU A 267 5.06 13.07 -32.43
C LEU A 267 4.28 12.52 -33.64
N PRO A 268 4.95 11.85 -34.60
CA PRO A 268 4.27 11.17 -35.70
C PRO A 268 3.11 10.33 -35.18
N ARG A 269 2.01 10.27 -35.93
CA ARG A 269 0.76 9.62 -35.49
C ARG A 269 0.99 8.21 -34.93
N ASP A 270 1.88 7.43 -35.55
CA ASP A 270 2.23 6.09 -35.11
C ASP A 270 2.93 6.06 -33.75
N LYS A 271 3.84 7.02 -33.50
CA LYS A 271 4.50 7.18 -32.19
C LYS A 271 3.51 7.67 -31.12
N LYS A 272 2.55 8.54 -31.47
CA LYS A 272 1.47 8.96 -30.56
C LYS A 272 0.56 7.79 -30.18
N ILE A 273 0.14 6.97 -31.15
CA ILE A 273 -0.67 5.79 -30.90
C ILE A 273 0.09 4.81 -30.00
N SER A 274 1.37 4.54 -30.32
CA SER A 274 2.21 3.69 -29.47
C SER A 274 2.34 4.24 -28.05
N LEU A 275 2.52 5.54 -27.87
CA LEU A 275 2.55 6.19 -26.56
C LEU A 275 1.24 5.99 -25.79
N TYR A 276 0.08 6.22 -26.43
CA TYR A 276 -1.22 6.00 -25.79
C TYR A 276 -1.44 4.53 -25.41
N LEU A 277 -1.07 3.58 -26.27
CA LEU A 277 -1.17 2.16 -25.96
C LEU A 277 -0.26 1.77 -24.79
N ILE A 278 0.96 2.30 -24.71
CA ILE A 278 1.86 2.07 -23.57
C ILE A 278 1.29 2.68 -22.29
N LEU A 279 0.80 3.92 -22.34
CA LEU A 279 0.17 4.58 -21.19
C LEU A 279 -1.06 3.81 -20.69
N PHE A 280 -1.91 3.35 -21.61
CA PHE A 280 -3.09 2.55 -21.28
C PHE A 280 -2.71 1.18 -20.70
N SER A 281 -1.69 0.52 -21.26
CA SER A 281 -1.16 -0.73 -20.71
C SER A 281 -0.61 -0.55 -19.29
N VAL A 282 0.17 0.51 -19.05
CA VAL A 282 0.70 0.85 -17.72
C VAL A 282 -0.43 1.19 -16.74
N PHE A 283 -1.45 1.92 -17.19
CA PHE A 283 -2.64 2.22 -16.40
C PHE A 283 -3.37 0.94 -15.97
N LEU A 284 -3.69 0.03 -16.91
CA LEU A 284 -4.34 -1.25 -16.60
C LEU A 284 -3.49 -2.12 -15.66
N TRP A 285 -2.17 -2.16 -15.87
CA TRP A 285 -1.24 -2.85 -14.99
C TRP A 285 -1.31 -2.32 -13.56
N PHE A 286 -1.22 -1.00 -13.37
CA PHE A 286 -1.31 -0.41 -12.03
C PHE A 286 -2.71 -0.55 -11.43
N MET A 287 -3.77 -0.56 -12.22
CA MET A 287 -5.13 -0.82 -11.73
C MET A 287 -5.23 -2.23 -11.13
N GLY A 288 -4.80 -3.26 -11.87
CA GLY A 288 -4.78 -4.64 -11.37
C GLY A 288 -3.85 -4.81 -10.17
N TYR A 289 -2.64 -4.25 -10.23
CA TYR A 289 -1.67 -4.30 -9.14
C TYR A 289 -2.24 -3.70 -7.84
N ASN A 290 -2.82 -2.49 -7.90
CA ASN A 290 -3.37 -1.83 -6.71
C ASN A 290 -4.61 -2.57 -6.18
N ALA A 291 -5.45 -3.15 -7.04
CA ALA A 291 -6.60 -3.94 -6.62
C ALA A 291 -6.17 -5.18 -5.81
N VAL A 292 -5.15 -5.90 -6.27
CA VAL A 292 -4.59 -7.06 -5.56
C VAL A 292 -3.89 -6.62 -4.28
N MET A 293 -2.92 -5.70 -4.37
CA MET A 293 -2.09 -5.32 -3.23
C MET A 293 -2.87 -4.73 -2.06
N THR A 294 -3.93 -3.95 -2.33
CA THR A 294 -4.77 -3.37 -1.28
C THR A 294 -5.58 -4.45 -0.54
N LYS A 295 -5.97 -5.54 -1.21
CA LYS A 295 -6.79 -6.60 -0.63
C LYS A 295 -6.00 -7.73 -0.01
N VAL A 296 -4.71 -7.89 -0.34
CA VAL A 296 -3.85 -8.91 0.27
C VAL A 296 -3.76 -8.75 1.79
N SER A 297 -3.71 -7.52 2.32
CA SER A 297 -3.64 -7.27 3.76
C SER A 297 -4.90 -7.67 4.53
N ASP A 298 -6.06 -7.66 3.87
CA ASP A 298 -7.31 -8.17 4.44
C ASP A 298 -7.46 -9.67 4.22
N TYR A 299 -7.15 -10.15 3.02
CA TYR A 299 -7.39 -11.52 2.58
C TYR A 299 -6.53 -12.54 3.35
N ALA A 300 -5.24 -12.24 3.55
CA ALA A 300 -4.33 -13.15 4.23
C ALA A 300 -4.76 -13.49 5.68
N PRO A 301 -5.05 -12.52 6.56
CA PRO A 301 -5.53 -12.83 7.91
C PRO A 301 -6.98 -13.34 7.93
N LYS A 302 -7.90 -12.72 7.18
CA LYS A 302 -9.34 -13.02 7.31
C LYS A 302 -9.74 -14.34 6.63
N ILE A 303 -9.17 -14.66 5.47
CA ILE A 303 -9.57 -15.84 4.68
C ILE A 303 -8.55 -16.97 4.79
N LEU A 304 -7.26 -16.67 4.59
CA LEU A 304 -6.21 -17.70 4.67
C LEU A 304 -5.83 -18.05 6.12
N GLN A 305 -6.37 -17.33 7.12
CA GLN A 305 -6.07 -17.52 8.54
C GLN A 305 -4.56 -17.45 8.83
N LEU A 306 -3.82 -16.65 8.07
CA LEU A 306 -2.41 -16.40 8.31
C LEU A 306 -2.25 -15.33 9.40
N ALA A 307 -1.35 -15.56 10.34
CA ALA A 307 -1.08 -14.61 11.42
C ALA A 307 -0.61 -13.22 10.94
N SER A 308 -0.03 -13.15 9.74
CA SER A 308 0.43 -11.88 9.15
C SER A 308 0.47 -11.93 7.62
N PHE A 309 0.03 -10.85 6.98
CA PHE A 309 0.18 -10.65 5.54
C PHE A 309 1.62 -10.27 5.15
N THR A 310 2.47 -9.88 6.11
CA THR A 310 3.83 -9.40 5.83
C THR A 310 4.75 -10.50 5.33
N VAL A 311 4.61 -11.73 5.82
CA VAL A 311 5.53 -12.84 5.50
C VAL A 311 5.49 -13.22 4.01
N PRO A 312 4.32 -13.49 3.39
CA PRO A 312 4.26 -13.77 1.96
C PRO A 312 4.80 -12.62 1.09
N LEU A 313 4.47 -11.37 1.45
CA LEU A 313 4.96 -10.20 0.73
C LEU A 313 6.47 -10.00 0.89
N LEU A 314 7.04 -10.32 2.05
CA LEU A 314 8.47 -10.25 2.30
C LEU A 314 9.22 -11.25 1.41
N ILE A 315 8.74 -12.49 1.35
CA ILE A 315 9.30 -13.54 0.47
C ILE A 315 9.27 -13.09 -1.00
N ALA A 316 8.13 -12.54 -1.45
CA ALA A 316 7.98 -12.05 -2.81
C ALA A 316 8.97 -10.90 -3.12
N ASN A 317 9.09 -9.91 -2.23
CA ASN A 317 9.99 -8.76 -2.45
C ASN A 317 11.48 -9.15 -2.38
N VAL A 318 11.87 -10.05 -1.46
CA VAL A 318 13.24 -10.56 -1.38
C VAL A 318 13.60 -11.35 -2.64
N THR A 319 12.68 -12.20 -3.12
CA THR A 319 12.86 -12.94 -4.39
C THR A 319 13.00 -11.97 -5.56
N ALA A 320 12.20 -10.90 -5.60
CA ALA A 320 12.31 -9.85 -6.63
C ALA A 320 13.67 -9.13 -6.58
N ILE A 321 14.18 -8.78 -5.39
CA ILE A 321 15.51 -8.17 -5.22
C ILE A 321 16.61 -9.07 -5.79
N ILE A 322 16.58 -10.36 -5.47
CA ILE A 322 17.54 -11.35 -5.99
C ILE A 322 17.44 -11.44 -7.52
N ALA A 323 16.23 -11.35 -8.07
CA ALA A 323 15.98 -11.48 -9.51
C ALA A 323 16.32 -10.22 -10.33
N PHE A 324 16.26 -9.01 -9.76
CA PHE A 324 16.42 -7.77 -10.54
C PHE A 324 17.77 -7.62 -11.23
N ILE A 325 18.88 -7.95 -10.54
CA ILE A 325 20.22 -7.82 -11.13
C ILE A 325 20.44 -8.86 -12.25
N PRO A 326 20.18 -10.17 -12.05
CA PRO A 326 20.25 -11.17 -13.11
C PRO A 326 19.35 -10.84 -14.31
N ILE A 327 18.10 -10.43 -14.08
CA ILE A 327 17.17 -10.07 -15.16
C ILE A 327 17.68 -8.83 -15.91
N GLY A 328 18.24 -7.84 -15.20
CA GLY A 328 18.87 -6.68 -15.80
C GLY A 328 19.97 -7.07 -16.80
N ILE A 329 20.88 -7.95 -16.37
CA ILE A 329 21.96 -8.49 -17.22
C ILE A 329 21.37 -9.29 -18.40
N LEU A 330 20.41 -10.18 -18.13
CA LEU A 330 19.75 -10.99 -19.15
C LEU A 330 19.08 -10.12 -20.22
N SER A 331 18.42 -9.04 -19.82
CA SER A 331 17.76 -8.09 -20.73
C SER A 331 18.74 -7.38 -21.67
N THR A 332 19.96 -7.11 -21.20
CA THR A 332 21.01 -6.50 -22.03
C THR A 332 21.60 -7.49 -23.04
N LYS A 333 21.67 -8.79 -22.69
CA LYS A 333 22.21 -9.84 -23.57
C LYS A 333 21.21 -10.33 -24.61
N PHE A 334 19.95 -10.54 -24.23
CA PHE A 334 18.92 -11.15 -25.08
C PHE A 334 17.94 -10.15 -25.71
N GLY A 335 18.01 -8.88 -25.29
CA GLY A 335 17.16 -7.80 -25.77
C GLY A 335 15.87 -7.65 -24.95
N ARG A 336 15.58 -6.41 -24.55
CA ARG A 336 14.49 -6.04 -23.63
C ARG A 336 13.10 -6.56 -24.03
N ARG A 337 12.74 -6.50 -25.33
CA ARG A 337 11.42 -6.94 -25.83
C ARG A 337 11.18 -8.43 -25.59
N LYS A 338 12.17 -9.27 -25.86
CA LYS A 338 12.05 -10.73 -25.71
C LYS A 338 11.93 -11.10 -24.22
N THR A 339 12.71 -10.45 -23.37
CA THR A 339 12.62 -10.64 -21.91
C THR A 339 11.26 -10.23 -21.35
N ILE A 340 10.69 -9.10 -21.80
CA ILE A 340 9.34 -8.69 -21.38
C ILE A 340 8.29 -9.71 -21.82
N LEU A 341 8.33 -10.17 -23.08
CA LEU A 341 7.37 -11.14 -23.59
C LEU A 341 7.43 -12.46 -22.83
N PHE A 342 8.63 -12.95 -22.51
CA PHE A 342 8.83 -14.13 -21.67
C PHE A 342 8.19 -13.95 -20.28
N GLY A 343 8.38 -12.78 -19.65
CA GLY A 343 7.76 -12.46 -18.37
C GLY A 343 6.23 -12.47 -18.43
N ILE A 344 5.64 -11.96 -19.52
CA ILE A 344 4.19 -11.99 -19.74
C ILE A 344 3.68 -13.43 -19.86
N VAL A 345 4.35 -14.28 -20.66
CA VAL A 345 3.96 -15.69 -20.81
C VAL A 345 4.03 -16.44 -19.48
N LEU A 346 5.12 -16.24 -18.71
CA LEU A 346 5.26 -16.84 -17.39
C LEU A 346 4.14 -16.39 -16.45
N LEU A 347 3.80 -15.09 -16.44
CA LEU A 347 2.72 -14.56 -15.63
C LEU A 347 1.37 -15.17 -16.05
N THR A 348 1.09 -15.29 -17.35
CA THR A 348 -0.12 -15.96 -17.83
C THR A 348 -0.19 -17.43 -17.40
N LEU A 349 0.93 -18.15 -17.33
CA LEU A 349 0.95 -19.54 -16.84
C LEU A 349 0.78 -19.66 -15.32
N CYS A 350 1.16 -18.64 -14.56
CA CYS A 350 0.98 -18.64 -13.11
C CYS A 350 -0.44 -18.26 -12.68
N PHE A 351 -1.14 -17.46 -13.49
CA PHE A 351 -2.48 -16.94 -13.18
C PHE A 351 -3.61 -17.54 -14.03
N GLY A 352 -3.29 -18.22 -15.13
CA GLY A 352 -4.23 -18.96 -15.98
C GLY A 352 -4.15 -20.44 -15.68
#